data_AF-A0A7V2W6H9-F1
#
_entry.id   AF-A0A7V2W6H9-F1
#
_cell.length_a   1.000
_cell.length_b   1.000
_cell.length_c   1.000
_cell.angle_alpha   90.00
_cell.angle_beta   90.00
_cell.angle_gamma   90.00
#
_symmetry.space_group_name_H-M   'P 1'
#
loop_
_entity.id
_entity.type
_entity.pdbx_description
1 polymer ?
#
loop_
_entity_poly.entity_id
_entity_poly.type
_entity_poly.pdbx_seq_one_letter_code
_entity_poly.pdbx_strand_id
1 'polypeptide(L)'
;MIVDCFMENKNSLSRKFGKKFLEKYFAEENRVKQLSMLKEYMLSLSLDELLAFNKEQCDKMEKILRSPDVSDERKQKIFDNLDEMIFLLKGKIAA
;
A
#
# COMPACT_ATOMS: atom_id res chain seq x y z
N MET A 1 -9.11 -1.16 -2.02
CA MET A 1 -8.63 -2.42 -1.40
C MET A 1 -7.15 -2.39 -1.00
N ILE A 2 -6.12 -2.27 -1.87
CA ILE A 2 -4.83 -1.66 -1.43
C ILE A 2 -5.03 -0.17 -1.09
N VAL A 3 -5.87 0.49 -1.91
CA VAL A 3 -6.24 1.90 -1.80
C VAL A 3 -6.71 2.24 -0.39
N ASP A 4 -7.45 1.35 0.29
CA ASP A 4 -8.08 1.66 1.59
C ASP A 4 -7.09 1.58 2.76
N CYS A 5 -6.12 0.66 2.72
CA CYS A 5 -4.96 0.68 3.63
C CYS A 5 -4.03 1.87 3.34
N PHE A 6 -3.94 2.29 2.07
CA PHE A 6 -3.34 3.57 1.67
C PHE A 6 -4.12 4.77 2.25
N MET A 7 -5.46 4.71 2.26
CA MET A 7 -6.37 5.80 2.65
C MET A 7 -6.32 6.13 4.13
N GLU A 8 -6.21 5.13 5.02
CA GLU A 8 -6.05 5.37 6.47
C GLU A 8 -4.72 6.07 6.83
N ASN A 9 -3.80 6.24 5.86
CA ASN A 9 -2.45 6.74 6.08
C ASN A 9 -2.05 8.01 5.30
N LYS A 10 -3.01 8.78 4.80
CA LYS A 10 -2.77 10.00 4.00
C LYS A 10 -1.73 10.97 4.59
N ASN A 11 -1.63 11.08 5.92
CA ASN A 11 -0.66 11.95 6.61
C ASN A 11 0.76 11.36 6.70
N SER A 12 0.93 10.04 6.79
CA SER A 12 2.25 9.40 6.75
C SER A 12 2.76 9.32 5.31
N LEU A 13 1.85 9.00 4.38
CA LEU A 13 2.16 8.91 2.96
C LEU A 13 2.49 10.27 2.37
N SER A 14 1.81 11.35 2.72
CA SER A 14 2.14 12.69 2.19
C SER A 14 3.52 13.24 2.60
N ARG A 15 4.16 12.68 3.64
CA ARG A 15 5.54 13.04 4.02
C ARG A 15 6.61 12.30 3.23
N LYS A 16 6.33 11.09 2.73
CA LYS A 16 7.29 10.24 2.00
C LYS A 16 6.99 10.13 0.50
N PHE A 17 5.72 10.17 0.15
CA PHE A 17 5.22 10.17 -1.21
C PHE A 17 5.11 11.61 -1.68
N GLY A 18 5.48 11.87 -2.92
CA GLY A 18 5.23 13.18 -3.52
C GLY A 18 3.75 13.49 -3.39
N LYS A 19 3.39 14.54 -2.65
CA LYS A 19 2.01 15.02 -2.46
C LYS A 19 1.21 15.03 -3.77
N LYS A 20 1.90 15.37 -4.87
CA LYS A 20 1.42 15.41 -6.25
C LYS A 20 1.00 14.04 -6.83
N PHE A 21 1.64 12.93 -6.43
CA PHE A 21 1.23 11.58 -6.82
C PHE A 21 -0.08 11.20 -6.13
N LEU A 22 -0.16 11.37 -4.81
CA LEU A 22 -1.35 11.03 -4.04
C LEU A 22 -2.58 11.83 -4.51
N GLU A 23 -2.41 13.13 -4.77
CA GLU A 23 -3.48 13.97 -5.31
C GLU A 23 -4.00 13.45 -6.66
N LYS A 24 -3.10 13.10 -7.59
CA LYS A 24 -3.49 12.53 -8.89
C LYS A 24 -4.11 11.14 -8.76
N TYR A 25 -3.59 10.32 -7.85
CA TYR A 25 -4.06 8.95 -7.62
C TYR A 25 -5.48 8.92 -7.03
N PHE A 26 -5.80 9.83 -6.10
CA PHE A 26 -7.13 9.94 -5.51
C PHE A 26 -8.14 10.68 -6.40
N ALA A 27 -7.67 11.51 -7.34
CA ALA A 27 -8.52 12.14 -8.34
C ALA A 27 -8.85 11.22 -9.54
N GLU A 28 -8.19 10.06 -9.65
CA GLU A 28 -8.42 9.11 -10.74
C GLU A 28 -9.57 8.14 -10.40
N GLU A 29 -10.68 8.28 -11.12
CA GLU A 29 -11.88 7.46 -10.94
C GLU A 29 -11.76 6.09 -11.64
N ASN A 30 -10.91 5.97 -12.66
CA ASN A 30 -10.71 4.70 -13.35
C ASN A 30 -9.79 3.77 -12.55
N ARG A 31 -10.35 2.69 -12.02
CA ARG A 31 -9.62 1.71 -11.18
C ARG A 31 -8.41 1.07 -11.87
N VAL A 32 -8.49 0.79 -13.18
CA VAL A 32 -7.36 0.20 -13.93
C VAL A 32 -6.22 1.21 -14.01
N LYS A 33 -6.55 2.47 -14.32
CA LYS A 33 -5.56 3.54 -14.42
C LYS A 33 -4.94 3.89 -13.08
N GLN A 34 -5.75 3.89 -12.02
CA GLN A 34 -5.30 4.04 -10.64
C GLN A 34 -4.29 2.94 -10.26
N LEU A 35 -4.56 1.67 -10.60
CA LEU A 35 -3.62 0.57 -10.37
C LEU A 35 -2.32 0.71 -11.17
N SER A 36 -2.40 1.13 -12.44
CA SER A 36 -1.20 1.41 -13.26
C SER A 36 -0.34 2.52 -12.65
N MET A 37 -0.95 3.61 -12.18
CA MET A 37 -0.23 4.70 -11.51
C MET A 37 0.47 4.23 -10.24
N LEU A 38 -0.18 3.40 -9.42
CA LEU A 38 0.44 2.81 -8.24
C LEU A 38 1.62 1.92 -8.61
N LYS A 39 1.48 1.09 -9.64
CA LYS A 39 2.56 0.22 -10.13
C LYS A 39 3.75 1.04 -10.61
N GLU A 40 3.54 2.03 -11.47
CA GLU A 40 4.60 2.93 -11.97
C GLU A 40 5.31 3.64 -10.83
N TYR A 41 4.55 4.16 -9.86
CA TYR A 41 5.11 4.81 -8.68
C TYR A 41 5.98 3.86 -7.85
N MET A 42 5.47 2.66 -7.52
CA MET A 42 6.23 1.66 -6.75
C MET A 42 7.50 1.21 -7.51
N LEU A 43 7.44 1.14 -8.84
CA LEU A 43 8.61 0.86 -9.67
C LEU A 43 9.60 2.03 -9.72
N SER A 44 9.16 3.27 -9.54
CA SER A 44 10.05 4.44 -9.47
C SER A 44 10.79 4.60 -8.13
N LEU A 45 10.31 3.93 -7.07
CA LEU A 45 10.97 3.95 -5.77
C LEU A 45 12.30 3.18 -5.80
N SER A 46 13.25 3.63 -4.98
CA SER A 46 14.42 2.83 -4.63
C SER A 46 14.01 1.60 -3.79
N LEU A 47 14.87 0.59 -3.77
CA LEU A 47 14.62 -0.63 -2.99
C LEU A 47 14.46 -0.31 -1.49
N ASP A 48 15.27 0.60 -0.95
CA ASP A 48 15.21 1.01 0.46
C ASP A 48 13.89 1.71 0.80
N GLU A 49 13.42 2.61 -0.07
CA GLU A 49 12.12 3.29 0.10
C GLU A 49 10.96 2.29 0.03
N LEU A 50 11.04 1.33 -0.90
CA LEU A 50 10.03 0.29 -1.05
C LEU A 50 10.01 -0.63 0.19
N LEU A 51 11.17 -1.04 0.70
CA LEU A 51 11.28 -1.85 1.91
C LEU A 51 10.77 -1.10 3.15
N ALA A 52 11.13 0.17 3.30
CA ALA A 52 10.66 1.01 4.40
C ALA A 52 9.14 1.20 4.35
N PHE A 53 8.58 1.37 3.16
CA PHE A 53 7.13 1.42 2.97
C PHE A 53 6.45 0.11 3.37
N ASN A 54 6.92 -1.02 2.85
CA ASN A 54 6.34 -2.33 3.17
C ASN A 54 6.40 -2.62 4.66
N LYS A 55 7.53 -2.34 5.31
CA LYS A 55 7.70 -2.50 6.75
C LYS A 55 6.67 -1.70 7.54
N GLU A 56 6.46 -0.43 7.18
CA GLU A 56 5.48 0.44 7.85
C GLU A 56 4.04 -0.07 7.72
N GLN A 57 3.68 -0.67 6.58
CA GLN A 57 2.35 -1.28 6.41
C GLN A 57 2.22 -2.57 7.23
N CYS A 58 3.24 -3.43 7.22
CA CYS A 58 3.26 -4.64 8.03
C CYS A 58 3.10 -4.34 9.51
N ASP A 59 3.82 -3.35 10.05
CA ASP A 59 3.73 -2.94 11.46
C ASP A 59 2.31 -2.46 11.84
N LYS A 60 1.58 -1.85 10.90
CA LYS A 60 0.19 -1.39 11.13
C LYS A 60 -0.80 -2.52 11.03
N MET A 61 -0.66 -3.39 10.02
CA MET A 61 -1.45 -4.60 9.88
C MET A 61 -1.31 -5.48 11.12
N GLU A 62 -0.09 -5.63 11.64
CA GLU A 62 0.16 -6.36 12.90
C GLU A 62 -0.61 -5.74 14.08
N LYS A 63 -0.59 -4.40 14.23
CA LYS A 63 -1.36 -3.72 15.28
C LYS A 63 -2.86 -3.95 15.15
N ILE A 64 -3.40 -3.92 13.93
CA ILE A 64 -4.83 -4.14 13.69
C ILE A 64 -5.20 -5.61 14.00
N LEU A 65 -4.36 -6.57 13.58
CA LEU A 65 -4.58 -7.99 13.84
C LEU A 65 -4.49 -8.35 15.33
N ARG A 66 -3.69 -7.61 16.11
CA ARG A 66 -3.61 -7.75 17.57
C ARG A 66 -4.79 -7.14 18.31
N SER A 67 -5.64 -6.35 17.64
CA SER A 67 -6.83 -5.77 18.26
C SER A 67 -7.87 -6.87 18.53
N PRO A 68 -8.41 -6.99 19.76
CA PRO A 68 -9.41 -8.01 20.08
C PRO A 68 -10.73 -7.83 19.32
N ASP A 69 -11.02 -6.62 18.85
CA ASP A 69 -12.27 -6.26 18.15
C ASP A 69 -12.18 -6.39 16.62
N VAL A 70 -11.10 -6.96 16.09
CA VAL A 70 -10.93 -7.11 14.64
C VAL A 70 -11.77 -8.29 14.13
N SER A 71 -12.75 -8.00 13.28
CA SER A 71 -13.58 -9.03 12.65
C SER A 71 -12.77 -9.92 11.72
N ASP A 72 -13.20 -11.16 11.54
CA ASP A 72 -12.51 -12.10 10.64
C ASP A 72 -12.51 -11.64 9.18
N GLU A 73 -13.57 -10.93 8.74
CA GLU A 73 -13.59 -10.27 7.43
C GLU A 73 -12.48 -9.23 7.30
N ARG A 74 -12.21 -8.47 8.36
CA ARG A 74 -11.14 -7.46 8.39
C ARG A 74 -9.76 -8.12 8.45
N LYS A 75 -9.62 -9.28 9.12
CA LYS A 75 -8.39 -10.09 9.08
C LYS A 75 -8.12 -10.63 7.67
N GLN A 76 -9.13 -11.18 7.00
CA GLN A 76 -8.98 -11.72 5.66
C GLN A 76 -8.52 -10.64 4.67
N LYS A 77 -9.12 -9.44 4.73
CA LYS A 77 -8.69 -8.30 3.92
C LYS A 77 -7.23 -7.88 4.18
N ILE A 78 -6.75 -8.02 5.41
CA ILE A 78 -5.34 -7.75 5.74
C ILE A 78 -4.42 -8.78 5.09
N PHE A 79 -4.80 -10.07 5.12
CA PHE A 79 -4.02 -11.12 4.46
C PHE A 79 -3.99 -10.95 2.93
N ASP A 80 -5.13 -10.66 2.30
CA ASP A 80 -5.19 -10.40 0.86
C ASP A 80 -4.26 -9.22 0.47
N ASN A 81 -4.20 -8.18 1.30
CA ASN A 81 -3.30 -7.05 1.08
C ASN A 81 -1.82 -7.43 1.24
N LEU A 82 -1.47 -8.30 2.19
CA LEU A 82 -0.10 -8.79 2.35
C LEU A 82 0.36 -9.59 1.12
N ASP A 83 -0.51 -10.44 0.57
CA ASP A 83 -0.22 -11.20 -0.64
C ASP A 83 0.02 -10.31 -1.85
N GLU A 84 -0.80 -9.26 -2.04
CA GLU A 84 -0.58 -8.28 -3.11
C GLU A 84 0.74 -7.50 -2.93
N MET A 85 1.10 -7.14 -1.69
CA MET A 85 2.39 -6.48 -1.40
C MET A 85 3.59 -7.38 -1.70
N ILE A 86 3.50 -8.66 -1.33
CA ILE A 86 4.53 -9.68 -1.63
C ILE A 86 4.65 -9.87 -3.16
N PHE A 87 3.54 -9.92 -3.88
CA PHE A 87 3.53 -10.02 -5.33
C PHE A 87 4.27 -8.84 -5.99
N LEU A 88 3.99 -7.61 -5.53
CA LEU A 88 4.66 -6.40 -6.03
C LEU A 88 6.17 -6.39 -5.73
N LEU A 89 6.57 -6.81 -4.53
CA LEU A 89 7.98 -6.92 -4.15
C LEU A 89 8.73 -7.94 -5.01
N LYS A 90 8.14 -9.13 -5.23
CA LYS A 90 8.72 -10.16 -6.11
C LYS A 90 8.89 -9.65 -7.54
N GLY A 91 7.92 -8.90 -8.06
CA GLY A 91 7.99 -8.29 -9.39
C GLY A 91 9.14 -7.27 -9.53
N LYS A 92 9.44 -6.50 -8.47
CA LYS A 92 10.55 -5.53 -8.46
C LYS A 92 11.93 -6.19 -8.34
N ILE A 93 12.03 -7.30 -7.61
CA ILE A 93 13.30 -8.04 -7.46
C ILE A 93 13.65 -8.82 -8.75
N ALA A 94 12.63 -9.22 -9.52
CA ALA A 94 12.80 -9.98 -10.76
C ALA A 94 13.02 -9.12 -12.02
N ALA A 95 12.89 -7.79 -11.92
CA ALA A 95 13.03 -6.83 -13.02
C ALA A 95 14.35 -6.04 -12.91
#